data_AF-A0A8C5WVY5-F1
#
_entry.id   AF-A0A8C5WVY5-F1
#
_cell.length_a   1.000
_cell.length_b   1.000
_cell.length_c   1.000
_cell.angle_alpha   90.00
_cell.angle_beta   90.00
_cell.angle_gamma   90.00
#
_symmetry.space_group_name_H-M   'P 1'
#
loop_
_entity.id
_entity.type
_entity.pdbx_description
1 polymer ?
#
loop_
_entity_poly.entity_id
_entity_poly.type
_entity_poly.pdbx_seq_one_letter_code
_entity_poly.pdbx_strand_id
1 'polypeptide(L)'
;MSRKSSRDPKKVNVSSSLESEDISLETTLPTDDVSSSEDREGTIKITRQLIERKELLHNVQLLKIELSQKNLMLDNLKVEYLTKIEELEEKLNDAVHEKQLLSLRLDNQLALQQEDARKHQELMKQEMETILLRQRQLEKNNHQLRERSGDIRRSLRDLELSEEYYAKLKSLSEDELSIPEYVSIRFYEAVHPLKNEIGELQAKKEAAWEELNEYKSQLKHLLESYEMERKNRSETEVRCQRLTIELADTKQMIQQGDYRQENYDKIKSERDTFEHEFSELRRKYEILEVSHKAITAERNDVSKEATALQQSVTLLQKDKDYLNRQNMELSVRCAHEEDRLERLHMQLEDTKKAREEMYEKYVTSRDHYKMEYENKLHEELEQLRQKTSQEIEQLRTATKEMYERENRNLREARDNAVSEKERAVIAEKDALSKHDQLLEQYRQLQLSTENKVAELLHQSKLKSFESERGQLIQEETSRNLSQCQLECEKYQRKLEVLTKEFYSLQGLSEKKISELQAQNSEYQARLDTYEKLEKELDEIIMQTAERKSFRTILYDSDFLYQQQKCLLL
;
A
#
# COMPACT_ATOMS: atom_id res chain seq x y z
N MET A 1 134.27 -3.90 88.87
CA MET A 1 133.38 -5.08 88.68
C MET A 1 133.18 -5.26 87.17
N SER A 2 133.59 -6.37 86.54
CA SER A 2 132.89 -7.68 86.47
C SER A 2 131.55 -7.65 85.73
N ARG A 3 131.21 -8.60 84.82
CA ARG A 3 132.00 -9.59 84.03
C ARG A 3 131.02 -10.41 83.17
N LYS A 4 131.33 -10.70 81.88
CA LYS A 4 130.84 -11.88 81.10
C LYS A 4 129.31 -12.02 80.84
N SER A 5 128.79 -12.80 79.89
CA SER A 5 129.35 -13.35 78.61
C SER A 5 128.26 -14.03 77.73
N SER A 6 128.42 -13.94 76.40
CA SER A 6 128.17 -14.99 75.37
C SER A 6 126.80 -15.71 75.24
N ARG A 7 126.26 -15.77 74.02
CA ARG A 7 126.42 -16.94 73.10
C ARG A 7 125.76 -16.77 71.72
N ASP A 8 126.48 -17.22 70.69
CA ASP A 8 126.01 -17.51 69.31
C ASP A 8 125.55 -19.00 69.19
N PRO A 9 125.32 -19.58 67.98
CA PRO A 9 124.24 -19.30 67.01
C PRO A 9 123.58 -20.62 66.48
N LYS A 10 122.63 -20.56 65.51
CA LYS A 10 122.55 -21.53 64.38
C LYS A 10 121.53 -21.22 63.25
N LYS A 11 121.75 -21.90 62.10
CA LYS A 11 121.09 -21.83 60.78
C LYS A 11 119.74 -22.59 60.71
N VAL A 12 118.99 -22.45 59.59
CA VAL A 12 118.63 -23.55 58.62
C VAL A 12 117.89 -22.98 57.36
N ASN A 13 117.62 -23.83 56.35
CA ASN A 13 117.54 -23.54 54.89
C ASN A 13 116.11 -23.41 54.27
N VAL A 14 116.03 -22.71 53.12
CA VAL A 14 115.46 -23.07 51.77
C VAL A 14 114.34 -24.13 51.62
N SER A 15 113.27 -23.86 50.82
CA SER A 15 112.74 -24.69 49.67
C SER A 15 111.36 -24.29 49.08
N SER A 16 111.15 -24.48 47.74
CA SER A 16 109.87 -24.64 46.96
C SER A 16 108.81 -23.49 46.96
N SER A 17 107.92 -23.26 45.96
CA SER A 17 107.62 -23.78 44.58
C SER A 17 107.11 -22.60 43.68
N LEU A 18 106.84 -22.62 42.36
CA LEU A 18 106.46 -23.59 41.27
C LEU A 18 104.93 -23.80 41.01
N GLU A 19 104.57 -23.98 39.71
CA GLU A 19 103.23 -24.20 39.07
C GLU A 19 102.21 -23.02 39.13
N SER A 20 101.31 -22.74 38.14
CA SER A 20 101.03 -23.17 36.74
C SER A 20 100.04 -22.12 36.10
N GLU A 21 99.44 -22.12 34.88
CA GLU A 21 99.20 -23.01 33.70
C GLU A 21 99.15 -22.15 32.37
N ASP A 22 98.96 -22.76 31.18
CA ASP A 22 98.64 -22.12 29.87
C ASP A 22 97.21 -22.49 29.38
N ILE A 23 96.55 -21.67 28.53
CA ILE A 23 95.35 -22.07 27.74
C ILE A 23 95.42 -21.51 26.30
N SER A 24 94.97 -22.32 25.32
CA SER A 24 95.17 -22.12 23.86
C SER A 24 93.86 -22.14 23.04
N LEU A 25 93.81 -21.36 21.93
CA LEU A 25 93.01 -21.56 20.67
C LEU A 25 91.47 -21.79 20.83
N GLU A 26 90.55 -21.55 19.89
CA GLU A 26 90.49 -21.82 18.44
C GLU A 26 89.17 -21.24 17.83
N THR A 27 88.99 -21.37 16.49
CA THR A 27 87.76 -21.30 15.64
C THR A 27 86.45 -20.62 16.13
N THR A 28 85.79 -19.79 15.29
CA THR A 28 84.92 -20.30 14.19
C THR A 28 84.49 -19.21 13.18
N LEU A 29 84.29 -19.62 11.92
CA LEU A 29 83.55 -18.88 10.89
C LEU A 29 82.21 -19.58 10.64
N PRO A 30 81.06 -18.87 10.58
CA PRO A 30 79.81 -19.41 10.07
C PRO A 30 79.63 -19.03 8.59
N THR A 31 79.83 -20.00 7.70
CA THR A 31 79.24 -20.01 6.35
C THR A 31 77.90 -20.73 6.39
N ASP A 32 76.89 -20.26 5.66
CA ASP A 32 75.81 -21.13 5.16
C ASP A 32 75.12 -20.53 3.94
N ASP A 33 74.78 -21.39 2.98
CA ASP A 33 74.18 -21.04 1.68
C ASP A 33 72.66 -21.27 1.64
N VAL A 34 71.90 -20.29 1.15
CA VAL A 34 70.57 -20.49 0.55
C VAL A 34 70.48 -19.57 -0.67
N SER A 35 70.66 -20.03 -1.91
CA SER A 35 69.88 -21.03 -2.68
C SER A 35 68.54 -20.49 -3.22
N SER A 36 68.08 -21.04 -4.35
CA SER A 36 67.19 -20.37 -5.30
C SER A 36 65.71 -20.76 -5.21
N SER A 37 64.85 -19.93 -5.82
CA SER A 37 63.58 -20.38 -6.39
C SER A 37 63.14 -19.47 -7.54
N GLU A 38 63.23 -19.97 -8.77
CA GLU A 38 62.32 -19.54 -9.84
C GLU A 38 60.94 -20.15 -9.55
N ASP A 39 59.84 -19.46 -9.89
CA ASP A 39 58.90 -20.02 -10.88
C ASP A 39 57.74 -19.09 -11.32
N ARG A 40 57.30 -19.35 -12.55
CA ARG A 40 55.96 -19.17 -13.17
C ARG A 40 55.30 -17.80 -13.34
N GLU A 41 54.76 -17.66 -14.56
CA GLU A 41 53.83 -16.63 -15.01
C GLU A 41 52.43 -16.81 -14.39
N GLY A 42 51.71 -15.69 -14.22
CA GLY A 42 50.30 -15.67 -13.86
C GLY A 42 49.66 -14.33 -14.23
N THR A 43 48.61 -14.34 -15.03
CA THR A 43 47.99 -13.13 -15.63
C THR A 43 47.16 -12.33 -14.62
N ILE A 44 47.84 -11.60 -13.73
CA ILE A 44 47.24 -10.69 -12.76
C ILE A 44 47.23 -9.26 -13.34
N LYS A 45 46.04 -8.67 -13.46
CA LYS A 45 45.85 -7.29 -13.92
C LYS A 45 46.60 -6.32 -13.01
N ILE A 46 47.51 -5.52 -13.57
CA ILE A 46 48.32 -4.56 -12.81
C ILE A 46 47.41 -3.45 -12.26
N THR A 47 47.01 -3.58 -11.01
CA THR A 47 46.36 -2.51 -10.27
C THR A 47 47.41 -1.54 -9.73
N ARG A 48 47.04 -0.26 -9.62
CA ARG A 48 47.91 0.84 -9.19
C ARG A 48 48.66 0.54 -7.87
N GLN A 49 47.96 -0.08 -6.90
CA GLN A 49 48.51 -0.51 -5.62
C GLN A 49 49.71 -1.48 -5.74
N LEU A 50 49.79 -2.26 -6.83
CA LEU A 50 50.86 -3.23 -7.07
C LEU A 50 52.12 -2.53 -7.62
N ILE A 51 51.96 -1.40 -8.31
CA ILE A 51 53.06 -0.50 -8.70
C ILE A 51 53.56 0.24 -7.46
N GLU A 52 52.66 0.91 -6.73
CA GLU A 52 52.99 1.65 -5.50
C GLU A 52 53.69 0.75 -4.46
N ARG A 53 53.27 -0.52 -4.33
CA ARG A 53 53.96 -1.51 -3.48
C ARG A 53 55.36 -1.90 -3.98
N LYS A 54 55.59 -1.94 -5.29
CA LYS A 54 56.94 -2.20 -5.87
C LYS A 54 57.85 -0.99 -5.73
N GLU A 55 57.33 0.23 -5.92
CA GLU A 55 58.05 1.48 -5.68
C GLU A 55 58.44 1.63 -4.22
N LEU A 56 57.53 1.36 -3.28
CA LEU A 56 57.83 1.35 -1.84
C LEU A 56 58.87 0.28 -1.47
N LEU A 57 58.81 -0.92 -2.07
CA LEU A 57 59.84 -1.95 -1.88
C LEU A 57 61.21 -1.51 -2.42
N HIS A 58 61.25 -0.86 -3.58
CA HIS A 58 62.49 -0.33 -4.15
C HIS A 58 63.07 0.81 -3.31
N ASN A 59 62.24 1.75 -2.84
CA ASN A 59 62.66 2.81 -1.93
C ASN A 59 63.17 2.25 -0.59
N VAL A 60 62.56 1.19 -0.06
CA VAL A 60 63.07 0.48 1.13
C VAL A 60 64.40 -0.25 0.85
N GLN A 61 64.63 -0.76 -0.37
CA GLN A 61 65.92 -1.31 -0.77
C GLN A 61 67.00 -0.21 -0.89
N LEU A 62 66.68 0.93 -1.50
CA LEU A 62 67.58 2.09 -1.59
C LEU A 62 67.96 2.60 -0.19
N LEU A 63 66.98 2.81 0.70
CA LEU A 63 67.23 3.21 2.09
C LEU A 63 68.05 2.17 2.88
N LYS A 64 67.90 0.87 2.60
CA LYS A 64 68.77 -0.18 3.18
C LYS A 64 70.21 -0.09 2.66
N ILE A 65 70.39 0.20 1.37
CA ILE A 65 71.72 0.40 0.76
C ILE A 65 72.38 1.65 1.35
N GLU A 66 71.68 2.78 1.40
CA GLU A 66 72.17 4.01 2.04
C GLU A 66 72.53 3.79 3.51
N LEU A 67 71.67 3.10 4.29
CA LEU A 67 71.95 2.75 5.67
C LEU A 67 73.21 1.86 5.79
N SER A 68 73.39 0.87 4.91
CA SER A 68 74.59 0.02 4.90
C SER A 68 75.86 0.82 4.57
N GLN A 69 75.80 1.77 3.63
CA GLN A 69 76.91 2.66 3.29
C GLN A 69 77.24 3.63 4.42
N LYS A 70 76.23 4.16 5.13
CA LYS A 70 76.43 5.00 6.33
C LYS A 70 77.02 4.21 7.50
N ASN A 71 76.60 2.97 7.71
CA ASN A 71 77.21 2.09 8.71
C ASN A 71 78.66 1.79 8.37
N LEU A 72 78.97 1.39 7.13
CA LEU A 72 80.34 1.17 6.66
C LEU A 72 81.22 2.42 6.85
N MET A 73 80.70 3.62 6.57
CA MET A 73 81.41 4.87 6.81
C MET A 73 81.67 5.14 8.31
N LEU A 74 80.70 4.85 9.18
CA LEU A 74 80.87 4.95 10.64
C LEU A 74 81.87 3.92 11.18
N ASP A 75 81.88 2.70 10.65
CA ASP A 75 82.80 1.64 11.10
C ASP A 75 84.23 1.89 10.61
N ASN A 76 84.42 2.41 9.39
CA ASN A 76 85.72 2.90 8.93
C ASN A 76 86.25 4.02 9.84
N LEU A 77 85.41 5.02 10.17
CA LEU A 77 85.80 6.10 11.09
C LEU A 77 86.14 5.59 12.49
N LYS A 78 85.46 4.56 13.01
CA LYS A 78 85.85 3.91 14.28
C LYS A 78 87.24 3.27 14.19
N VAL A 79 87.57 2.60 13.08
CA VAL A 79 88.89 1.98 12.88
C VAL A 79 89.98 3.05 12.77
N GLU A 80 89.73 4.15 12.06
CA GLU A 80 90.63 5.32 12.00
C GLU A 80 90.86 5.94 13.38
N TYR A 81 89.83 6.07 14.23
CA TYR A 81 90.00 6.57 15.60
C TYR A 81 90.68 5.56 16.54
N LEU A 82 90.40 4.26 16.42
CA LEU A 82 91.04 3.21 17.24
C LEU A 82 92.53 3.09 16.95
N THR A 83 92.91 2.96 15.67
CA THR A 83 94.32 2.98 15.26
C THR A 83 95.03 4.25 15.68
N LYS A 84 94.32 5.41 15.73
CA LYS A 84 94.90 6.65 16.23
C LYS A 84 95.04 6.74 17.76
N ILE A 85 94.28 5.96 18.52
CA ILE A 85 94.46 5.80 19.97
C ILE A 85 95.69 4.92 20.22
N GLU A 86 95.80 3.76 19.56
CA GLU A 86 96.95 2.85 19.64
C GLU A 86 98.27 3.59 19.31
N GLU A 87 98.27 4.39 18.25
CA GLU A 87 99.38 5.26 17.85
C GLU A 87 99.82 6.27 18.93
N LEU A 88 98.92 6.69 19.83
CA LEU A 88 99.21 7.66 20.89
C LEU A 88 99.62 6.97 22.19
N GLU A 89 99.09 5.78 22.47
CA GLU A 89 99.48 4.95 23.61
C GLU A 89 100.91 4.41 23.44
N GLU A 90 101.30 3.98 22.23
CA GLU A 90 102.69 3.58 21.92
C GLU A 90 103.68 4.73 22.21
N LYS A 91 103.42 5.92 21.65
CA LYS A 91 104.25 7.13 21.86
C LYS A 91 104.32 7.59 23.32
N LEU A 92 103.26 7.34 24.11
CA LEU A 92 103.26 7.63 25.55
C LEU A 92 104.17 6.66 26.31
N ASN A 93 104.17 5.38 25.96
CA ASN A 93 105.02 4.36 26.58
C ASN A 93 106.52 4.61 26.31
N ASP A 94 106.89 4.98 25.08
CA ASP A 94 108.27 5.37 24.72
C ASP A 94 108.77 6.54 25.59
N ALA A 95 107.98 7.62 25.69
CA ALA A 95 108.32 8.79 26.49
C ALA A 95 108.47 8.48 28.00
N VAL A 96 107.69 7.51 28.50
CA VAL A 96 107.85 7.00 29.88
C VAL A 96 109.15 6.21 30.03
N HIS A 97 109.55 5.41 29.05
CA HIS A 97 110.80 4.64 29.09
C HIS A 97 112.03 5.56 29.05
N GLU A 98 112.07 6.56 28.16
CA GLU A 98 113.20 7.51 28.09
C GLU A 98 113.40 8.25 29.43
N LYS A 99 112.31 8.70 30.05
CA LYS A 99 112.32 9.37 31.35
C LYS A 99 112.94 8.51 32.46
N GLN A 100 112.60 7.22 32.50
CA GLN A 100 113.15 6.29 33.50
C GLN A 100 114.66 6.07 33.29
N LEU A 101 115.10 5.91 32.04
CA LEU A 101 116.51 5.72 31.69
C LEU A 101 117.37 6.94 32.07
N LEU A 102 116.84 8.15 31.86
CA LEU A 102 117.53 9.39 32.24
C LEU A 102 117.67 9.56 33.76
N SER A 103 116.65 9.19 34.54
CA SER A 103 116.72 9.25 36.01
C SER A 103 117.84 8.37 36.57
N LEU A 104 117.88 7.09 36.16
CA LEU A 104 118.91 6.13 36.60
C LEU A 104 120.34 6.57 36.23
N ARG A 105 120.49 7.35 35.16
CA ARG A 105 121.78 7.88 34.71
C ARG A 105 122.28 9.03 35.57
N LEU A 106 121.37 9.85 36.10
CA LEU A 106 121.69 10.99 36.98
C LEU A 106 122.11 10.51 38.38
N ASP A 107 121.38 9.56 38.95
CA ASP A 107 121.64 9.04 40.30
C ASP A 107 123.05 8.41 40.41
N ASN A 108 123.48 7.69 39.38
CA ASN A 108 124.82 7.11 39.29
C ASN A 108 125.94 8.16 39.22
N GLN A 109 125.72 9.32 38.58
CA GLN A 109 126.72 10.39 38.55
C GLN A 109 126.88 11.08 39.92
N LEU A 110 125.77 11.25 40.66
CA LEU A 110 125.79 11.86 41.99
C LEU A 110 126.53 10.97 43.02
N ALA A 111 126.41 9.65 42.92
CA ALA A 111 127.10 8.72 43.80
C ALA A 111 128.64 8.81 43.67
N LEU A 112 129.17 8.82 42.44
CA LEU A 112 130.61 8.89 42.17
C LEU A 112 131.25 10.18 42.73
N GLN A 113 130.62 11.34 42.50
CA GLN A 113 131.16 12.63 42.94
C GLN A 113 131.31 12.74 44.48
N GLN A 114 130.47 12.03 45.25
CA GLN A 114 130.54 12.04 46.71
C GLN A 114 131.69 11.19 47.28
N GLU A 115 132.20 10.21 46.54
CA GLU A 115 133.29 9.35 47.02
C GLU A 115 134.66 10.01 46.87
N ASP A 116 134.93 10.64 45.71
CA ASP A 116 136.23 11.25 45.43
C ASP A 116 136.50 12.51 46.28
N ALA A 117 135.45 13.27 46.60
CA ALA A 117 135.53 14.43 47.49
C ALA A 117 136.09 14.08 48.89
N ARG A 118 135.82 12.86 49.39
CA ARG A 118 136.32 12.40 50.70
C ARG A 118 137.82 12.10 50.67
N LYS A 119 138.29 11.44 49.61
CA LYS A 119 139.69 10.98 49.45
C LYS A 119 140.70 12.14 49.47
N HIS A 120 140.34 13.27 48.85
CA HIS A 120 141.20 14.46 48.87
C HIS A 120 141.36 15.11 50.25
N GLN A 121 140.33 15.03 51.12
CA GLN A 121 140.32 15.75 52.38
C GLN A 121 141.25 15.15 53.45
N GLU A 122 141.56 13.85 53.35
CA GLU A 122 142.43 13.14 54.30
C GLU A 122 143.92 13.36 54.04
N LEU A 123 144.33 13.48 52.76
CA LEU A 123 145.73 13.73 52.37
C LEU A 123 146.26 15.06 52.91
N MET A 124 145.51 16.15 52.68
CA MET A 124 145.94 17.52 52.98
C MET A 124 146.20 17.76 54.49
N LYS A 125 145.66 16.89 55.35
CA LYS A 125 145.84 16.96 56.81
C LYS A 125 147.23 16.48 57.26
N GLN A 126 147.85 15.55 56.54
CA GLN A 126 149.11 14.91 56.95
C GLN A 126 150.34 15.80 56.72
N GLU A 127 150.30 16.66 55.70
CA GLU A 127 151.45 17.49 55.32
C GLU A 127 151.75 18.61 56.34
N MET A 128 150.70 19.20 56.92
CA MET A 128 150.79 20.36 57.82
C MET A 128 151.60 20.09 59.10
N GLU A 129 151.54 18.88 59.66
CA GLU A 129 152.15 18.57 60.96
C GLU A 129 153.70 18.53 60.90
N THR A 130 154.29 18.24 59.74
CA THR A 130 155.75 18.12 59.61
C THR A 130 156.49 19.47 59.63
N ILE A 131 155.87 20.53 59.11
CA ILE A 131 156.51 21.85 58.93
C ILE A 131 156.80 22.51 60.30
N LEU A 132 155.84 22.44 61.23
CA LEU A 132 155.89 23.10 62.53
C LEU A 132 157.07 22.67 63.42
N LEU A 133 157.61 21.46 63.22
CA LEU A 133 158.69 20.94 64.07
C LEU A 133 160.04 21.65 63.80
N ARG A 134 160.27 22.15 62.58
CA ARG A 134 161.58 22.65 62.12
C ARG A 134 161.92 24.05 62.67
N GLN A 135 160.93 24.90 62.86
CA GLN A 135 161.13 26.34 63.12
C GLN A 135 161.81 26.62 64.46
N ARG A 136 161.42 25.91 65.53
CA ARG A 136 161.88 26.14 66.92
C ARG A 136 163.38 25.95 67.18
N GLN A 137 164.13 25.32 66.25
CA GLN A 137 165.56 25.07 66.44
C GLN A 137 166.45 26.27 66.08
N LEU A 138 166.01 27.15 65.17
CA LEU A 138 166.85 28.24 64.65
C LEU A 138 166.96 29.43 65.61
N GLU A 139 165.90 29.70 66.38
CA GLU A 139 165.75 30.92 67.18
C GLU A 139 166.77 31.01 68.33
N LYS A 140 167.16 29.87 68.93
CA LYS A 140 168.10 29.83 70.07
C LYS A 140 169.52 30.30 69.74
N ASN A 141 170.02 30.10 68.52
CA ASN A 141 171.39 30.45 68.16
C ASN A 141 171.63 31.96 68.00
N ASN A 142 170.59 32.76 67.68
CA ASN A 142 170.77 34.17 67.34
C ASN A 142 171.13 35.05 68.56
N HIS A 143 170.74 34.62 69.76
CA HIS A 143 170.78 35.47 70.96
C HIS A 143 172.21 35.74 71.48
N GLN A 144 173.07 34.73 71.48
CA GLN A 144 174.40 34.76 72.11
C GLN A 144 175.41 35.71 71.44
N LEU A 145 175.19 36.09 70.18
CA LEU A 145 176.13 36.95 69.44
C LEU A 145 175.99 38.45 69.78
N ARG A 146 174.89 38.87 70.43
CA ARG A 146 174.57 40.31 70.59
C ARG A 146 175.31 40.98 71.74
N GLU A 147 175.60 40.27 72.83
CA GLU A 147 176.11 40.88 74.07
C GLU A 147 177.51 41.50 73.91
N ARG A 148 178.44 40.77 73.27
CA ARG A 148 179.85 41.18 73.12
C ARG A 148 180.07 42.49 72.33
N SER A 149 179.05 43.00 71.65
CA SER A 149 179.10 44.25 70.89
C SER A 149 178.56 45.46 71.67
N GLY A 150 178.16 45.28 72.93
CA GLY A 150 177.59 46.33 73.78
C GLY A 150 178.62 47.24 74.44
N ASP A 151 179.79 46.71 74.82
CA ASP A 151 180.68 47.39 75.76
C ASP A 151 181.43 48.60 75.16
N ILE A 152 181.97 48.46 73.96
CA ILE A 152 182.71 49.53 73.25
C ILE A 152 181.81 50.75 72.96
N ARG A 153 180.48 50.56 72.85
CA ARG A 153 179.50 51.62 72.53
C ARG A 153 179.01 52.43 73.74
N ARG A 154 179.73 52.41 74.86
CA ARG A 154 179.38 53.22 76.06
C ARG A 154 180.26 54.45 76.27
N SER A 155 181.48 54.49 75.73
CA SER A 155 182.46 55.55 76.00
C SER A 155 182.44 56.76 75.04
N LEU A 156 181.52 56.80 74.07
CA LEU A 156 181.42 57.84 73.04
C LEU A 156 179.97 58.32 72.85
N ARG A 157 179.19 58.41 73.94
CA ARG A 157 177.75 58.70 73.86
C ARG A 157 177.41 60.18 73.87
N ASP A 158 178.12 60.95 74.69
CA ASP A 158 177.67 62.28 75.10
C ASP A 158 178.56 63.35 74.45
N LEU A 159 178.33 63.57 73.15
CA LEU A 159 179.12 64.46 72.26
C LEU A 159 178.28 65.65 71.73
N GLU A 160 177.10 65.90 72.30
CA GLU A 160 176.23 66.99 71.87
C GLU A 160 176.63 68.32 72.54
N LEU A 161 177.00 69.32 71.73
CA LEU A 161 177.23 70.69 72.17
C LEU A 161 175.95 71.51 72.00
N SER A 162 175.72 72.49 72.88
CA SER A 162 174.79 73.58 72.59
C SER A 162 175.46 74.63 71.70
N GLU A 163 174.67 75.42 70.99
CA GLU A 163 175.14 76.46 70.06
C GLU A 163 176.08 77.47 70.75
N GLU A 164 175.73 77.89 71.97
CA GLU A 164 176.56 78.76 72.82
C GLU A 164 177.88 78.12 73.27
N TYR A 165 177.94 76.79 73.38
CA TYR A 165 179.09 76.06 73.89
C TYR A 165 180.03 75.63 72.75
N TYR A 166 179.47 75.28 71.58
CA TYR A 166 180.18 75.20 70.31
C TYR A 166 180.89 76.51 69.97
N ALA A 167 180.20 77.66 70.09
CA ALA A 167 180.80 78.98 69.86
C ALA A 167 181.98 79.29 70.80
N LYS A 168 181.96 78.78 72.04
CA LYS A 168 183.07 78.92 73.01
C LYS A 168 184.24 77.99 72.63
N LEU A 169 183.99 76.69 72.46
CA LEU A 169 185.02 75.71 72.14
C LEU A 169 185.73 76.00 70.81
N LYS A 170 185.02 76.50 69.80
CA LYS A 170 185.58 76.90 68.50
C LYS A 170 186.43 78.19 68.55
N SER A 171 186.49 78.89 69.68
CA SER A 171 187.41 80.02 69.88
C SER A 171 188.79 79.61 70.43
N LEU A 172 188.97 78.34 70.79
CA LEU A 172 190.24 77.75 71.21
C LEU A 172 191.00 77.16 70.00
N SER A 173 192.30 76.90 70.16
CA SER A 173 193.12 76.24 69.14
C SER A 173 192.92 74.72 69.14
N GLU A 174 193.11 74.05 68.00
CA GLU A 174 192.93 72.59 67.90
C GLU A 174 193.93 71.80 68.79
N ASP A 175 195.09 72.39 69.13
CA ASP A 175 196.10 71.80 70.02
C ASP A 175 195.71 71.79 71.51
N GLU A 176 194.70 72.57 71.91
CA GLU A 176 194.24 72.70 73.31
C GLU A 176 192.99 71.85 73.62
N LEU A 177 192.42 71.17 72.63
CA LEU A 177 191.15 70.42 72.73
C LEU A 177 191.38 68.91 72.94
N SER A 178 190.64 68.30 73.87
CA SER A 178 190.69 66.84 74.05
C SER A 178 189.93 66.10 72.93
N ILE A 179 190.24 64.81 72.74
CA ILE A 179 189.64 63.99 71.66
C ILE A 179 188.09 64.02 71.67
N PRO A 180 187.39 63.88 72.83
CA PRO A 180 185.94 64.06 72.88
C PRO A 180 185.48 65.46 72.45
N GLU A 181 186.15 66.52 72.87
CA GLU A 181 185.75 67.91 72.59
C GLU A 181 185.96 68.27 71.12
N TYR A 182 187.11 67.91 70.54
CA TYR A 182 187.39 68.04 69.11
C TYR A 182 186.33 67.32 68.27
N VAL A 183 186.04 66.06 68.61
CA VAL A 183 185.00 65.26 67.93
C VAL A 183 183.63 65.90 68.11
N SER A 184 183.32 66.49 69.26
CA SER A 184 182.04 67.18 69.51
C SER A 184 181.87 68.45 68.67
N ILE A 185 182.94 69.23 68.45
CA ILE A 185 182.91 70.39 67.53
C ILE A 185 182.59 69.90 66.10
N ARG A 186 183.34 68.91 65.60
CA ARG A 186 183.14 68.36 64.24
C ARG A 186 181.79 67.66 64.08
N PHE A 187 181.28 67.05 65.15
CA PHE A 187 179.93 66.49 65.22
C PHE A 187 178.87 67.60 65.11
N TYR A 188 179.00 68.72 65.84
CA TYR A 188 178.06 69.84 65.72
C TYR A 188 178.03 70.41 64.29
N GLU A 189 179.20 70.64 63.68
CA GLU A 189 179.32 71.19 62.32
C GLU A 189 178.64 70.32 61.26
N ALA A 190 178.74 68.99 61.38
CA ALA A 190 178.11 68.06 60.44
C ALA A 190 176.62 67.81 60.75
N VAL A 191 176.23 67.75 62.02
CA VAL A 191 174.90 67.29 62.45
C VAL A 191 173.88 68.42 62.55
N HIS A 192 174.26 69.64 62.89
CA HIS A 192 173.32 70.77 62.98
C HIS A 192 172.58 71.05 61.65
N PRO A 193 173.23 71.20 60.47
CA PRO A 193 172.50 71.44 59.22
C PRO A 193 171.58 70.28 58.85
N LEU A 194 172.00 69.03 59.11
CA LEU A 194 171.17 67.84 58.90
C LEU A 194 169.97 67.78 59.86
N LYS A 195 170.11 68.22 61.12
CA LYS A 195 168.97 68.36 62.05
C LYS A 195 167.94 69.37 61.53
N ASN A 196 168.39 70.48 60.95
CA ASN A 196 167.50 71.49 60.37
C ASN A 196 166.80 70.98 59.09
N GLU A 197 167.54 70.30 58.19
CA GLU A 197 166.95 69.66 57.00
C GLU A 197 165.93 68.57 57.39
N ILE A 198 166.22 67.77 58.41
CA ILE A 198 165.28 66.79 58.97
C ILE A 198 164.01 67.49 59.51
N GLY A 199 164.15 68.63 60.20
CA GLY A 199 163.01 69.43 60.66
C GLY A 199 162.14 69.95 59.51
N GLU A 200 162.76 70.49 58.45
CA GLU A 200 162.05 70.90 57.23
C GLU A 200 161.34 69.73 56.54
N LEU A 201 162.01 68.57 56.43
CA LEU A 201 161.43 67.37 55.81
C LEU A 201 160.32 66.75 56.66
N GLN A 202 160.38 66.88 58.00
CA GLN A 202 159.29 66.50 58.90
C GLN A 202 158.07 67.41 58.70
N ALA A 203 158.24 68.73 58.69
CA ALA A 203 157.16 69.68 58.42
C ALA A 203 156.52 69.47 57.04
N LYS A 204 157.33 69.26 55.99
CA LYS A 204 156.85 68.96 54.62
C LYS A 204 156.10 67.62 54.56
N LYS A 205 156.55 66.60 55.30
CA LYS A 205 155.88 65.30 55.42
C LYS A 205 154.54 65.42 56.16
N GLU A 206 154.47 66.23 57.21
CA GLU A 206 153.26 66.43 58.01
C GLU A 206 152.20 67.17 57.19
N ALA A 207 152.55 68.28 56.54
CA ALA A 207 151.66 68.98 55.61
C ALA A 207 151.13 68.06 54.49
N ALA A 208 152.01 67.29 53.84
CA ALA A 208 151.61 66.33 52.79
C ALA A 208 150.75 65.17 53.33
N TRP A 209 150.85 64.83 54.62
CA TRP A 209 150.01 63.82 55.27
C TRP A 209 148.62 64.38 55.65
N GLU A 210 148.55 65.64 56.06
CA GLU A 210 147.31 66.37 56.28
C GLU A 210 146.54 66.56 54.96
N GLU A 211 147.19 67.07 53.91
CA GLU A 211 146.60 67.16 52.55
C GLU A 211 146.08 65.79 52.07
N LEU A 212 146.90 64.73 52.18
CA LEU A 212 146.51 63.38 51.79
C LEU A 212 145.32 62.84 52.61
N ASN A 213 145.15 63.26 53.86
CA ASN A 213 144.00 62.88 54.68
C ASN A 213 142.76 63.73 54.38
N GLU A 214 142.93 65.00 54.03
CA GLU A 214 141.83 65.83 53.55
C GLU A 214 141.29 65.28 52.22
N TYR A 215 142.15 64.97 51.26
CA TYR A 215 141.75 64.33 50.00
C TYR A 215 141.06 62.97 50.20
N LYS A 216 141.49 62.15 51.17
CA LYS A 216 140.76 60.91 51.55
C LYS A 216 139.37 61.22 52.11
N SER A 217 139.24 62.25 52.94
CA SER A 217 137.98 62.67 53.55
C SER A 217 137.00 63.19 52.49
N GLN A 218 137.47 64.07 51.62
CA GLN A 218 136.73 64.58 50.45
C GLN A 218 136.30 63.44 49.52
N LEU A 219 137.20 62.49 49.20
CA LEU A 219 136.89 61.32 48.38
C LEU A 219 135.84 60.40 49.03
N LYS A 220 135.93 60.17 50.34
CA LYS A 220 134.93 59.39 51.10
C LYS A 220 133.56 60.06 51.04
N HIS A 221 133.47 61.36 51.33
CA HIS A 221 132.22 62.11 51.26
C HIS A 221 131.64 62.13 49.82
N LEU A 222 132.49 62.21 48.79
CA LEU A 222 132.05 62.16 47.40
C LEU A 222 131.47 60.78 47.04
N LEU A 223 132.11 59.69 47.47
CA LEU A 223 131.61 58.32 47.32
C LEU A 223 130.28 58.13 48.06
N GLU A 224 130.19 58.57 49.31
CA GLU A 224 128.96 58.47 50.12
C GLU A 224 127.80 59.26 49.48
N SER A 225 128.07 60.46 48.93
CA SER A 225 127.05 61.23 48.19
C SER A 225 126.64 60.58 46.86
N TYR A 226 127.58 59.96 46.14
CA TYR A 226 127.31 59.24 44.90
C TYR A 226 126.46 57.97 45.15
N GLU A 227 126.75 57.21 46.20
CA GLU A 227 125.98 56.02 46.57
C GLU A 227 124.56 56.38 47.00
N MET A 228 124.40 57.44 47.82
CA MET A 228 123.08 57.96 48.18
C MET A 228 122.29 58.44 46.96
N GLU A 229 122.91 59.17 46.05
CA GLU A 229 122.25 59.67 44.84
C GLU A 229 121.94 58.54 43.83
N ARG A 230 122.79 57.51 43.74
CA ARG A 230 122.47 56.27 43.01
C ARG A 230 121.27 55.55 43.61
N LYS A 231 121.17 55.48 44.94
CA LYS A 231 120.03 54.88 45.66
C LYS A 231 118.74 55.68 45.42
N ASN A 232 118.77 57.00 45.62
CA ASN A 232 117.64 57.91 45.35
C ASN A 232 117.08 57.74 43.93
N ARG A 233 117.97 57.64 42.94
CA ARG A 233 117.60 57.41 41.54
C ARG A 233 116.90 56.07 41.36
N SER A 234 117.44 54.98 41.90
CA SER A 234 116.80 53.65 41.79
C SER A 234 115.43 53.58 42.48
N GLU A 235 115.25 54.26 43.62
CA GLU A 235 113.95 54.37 44.30
C GLU A 235 112.94 55.20 43.47
N THR A 236 113.43 56.25 42.79
CA THR A 236 112.62 57.07 41.88
C THR A 236 112.23 56.30 40.61
N GLU A 237 113.14 55.52 40.03
CA GLU A 237 112.87 54.65 38.87
C GLU A 237 111.81 53.59 39.20
N VAL A 238 111.93 52.89 40.34
CA VAL A 238 110.93 51.92 40.82
C VAL A 238 109.58 52.60 41.07
N ARG A 239 109.57 53.83 41.61
CA ARG A 239 108.33 54.61 41.79
C ARG A 239 107.69 54.98 40.45
N CYS A 240 108.47 55.40 39.46
CA CYS A 240 107.98 55.72 38.11
C CYS A 240 107.44 54.48 37.40
N GLN A 241 108.09 53.32 37.53
CA GLN A 241 107.58 52.05 37.01
C GLN A 241 106.23 51.69 37.64
N ARG A 242 106.10 51.77 38.97
CA ARG A 242 104.83 51.52 39.65
C ARG A 242 103.72 52.47 39.20
N LEU A 243 103.99 53.78 39.18
CA LEU A 243 103.02 54.78 38.71
C LEU A 243 102.61 54.56 37.24
N THR A 244 103.49 54.00 36.41
CA THR A 244 103.18 53.65 35.01
C THR A 244 102.18 52.49 34.93
N ILE A 245 102.29 51.49 35.82
CA ILE A 245 101.34 50.37 35.92
C ILE A 245 100.00 50.86 36.48
N GLU A 246 100.01 51.61 37.58
CA GLU A 246 98.79 52.20 38.17
C GLU A 246 98.03 53.11 37.16
N LEU A 247 98.76 53.82 36.30
CA LEU A 247 98.20 54.64 35.21
C LEU A 247 97.69 53.80 34.01
N ALA A 248 98.19 52.58 33.80
CA ALA A 248 97.66 51.66 32.81
C ALA A 248 96.38 50.97 33.31
N ASP A 249 96.39 50.49 34.56
CA ASP A 249 95.23 49.85 35.20
C ASP A 249 94.04 50.81 35.30
N THR A 250 94.28 52.05 35.73
CA THR A 250 93.22 53.08 35.80
C THR A 250 92.66 53.43 34.43
N LYS A 251 93.49 53.52 33.38
CA LYS A 251 92.99 53.68 31.99
C LYS A 251 92.14 52.49 31.54
N GLN A 252 92.54 51.26 31.85
CA GLN A 252 91.75 50.07 31.51
C GLN A 252 90.40 50.06 32.25
N MET A 253 90.37 50.45 33.52
CA MET A 253 89.13 50.55 34.30
C MET A 253 88.20 51.65 33.77
N ILE A 254 88.75 52.79 33.33
CA ILE A 254 87.98 53.86 32.66
C ILE A 254 87.37 53.32 31.36
N GLN A 255 88.17 52.71 30.48
CA GLN A 255 87.69 52.13 29.21
C GLN A 255 86.60 51.06 29.42
N GLN A 256 86.70 50.24 30.48
CA GLN A 256 85.64 49.30 30.84
C GLN A 256 84.38 49.99 31.39
N GLY A 257 84.52 51.13 32.07
CA GLY A 257 83.40 51.96 32.51
C GLY A 257 82.69 52.59 31.33
N ASP A 258 83.43 53.26 30.45
CA ASP A 258 82.94 53.91 29.24
C ASP A 258 82.19 52.91 28.35
N TYR A 259 82.80 51.75 28.06
CA TYR A 259 82.15 50.69 27.27
C TYR A 259 80.84 50.20 27.89
N ARG A 260 80.76 50.07 29.23
CA ARG A 260 79.51 49.69 29.93
C ARG A 260 78.48 50.80 29.84
N GLN A 261 78.88 52.07 29.91
CA GLN A 261 77.99 53.22 29.82
C GLN A 261 77.43 53.40 28.40
N GLU A 262 78.27 53.35 27.37
CA GLU A 262 77.85 53.45 25.96
C GLU A 262 76.87 52.34 25.57
N ASN A 263 77.10 51.11 26.04
CA ASN A 263 76.21 49.97 25.75
C ASN A 263 75.00 49.87 26.69
N TYR A 264 74.95 50.63 27.79
CA TYR A 264 73.87 50.53 28.78
C TYR A 264 72.50 50.84 28.15
N ASP A 265 72.36 51.98 27.46
CA ASP A 265 71.09 52.38 26.87
C ASP A 265 70.66 51.43 25.75
N LYS A 266 71.61 50.85 25.00
CA LYS A 266 71.33 49.81 24.01
C LYS A 266 70.78 48.54 24.68
N ILE A 267 71.52 47.95 25.61
CA ILE A 267 71.13 46.71 26.32
C ILE A 267 69.80 46.91 27.07
N LYS A 268 69.61 48.09 27.65
CA LYS A 268 68.34 48.51 28.25
C LYS A 268 67.22 48.52 27.21
N SER A 269 67.40 49.16 26.05
CA SER A 269 66.37 49.21 25.01
C SER A 269 66.02 47.82 24.48
N GLU A 270 67.00 46.94 24.29
CA GLU A 270 66.81 45.55 23.87
C GLU A 270 65.98 44.77 24.91
N ARG A 271 66.33 44.86 26.20
CA ARG A 271 65.52 44.30 27.30
C ARG A 271 64.10 44.87 27.30
N ASP A 272 63.95 46.19 27.25
CA ASP A 272 62.66 46.87 27.34
C ASP A 272 61.76 46.47 26.14
N THR A 273 62.32 46.21 24.96
CA THR A 273 61.60 45.61 23.83
C THR A 273 61.23 44.14 24.08
N PHE A 274 62.12 43.30 24.60
CA PHE A 274 61.80 41.90 24.89
C PHE A 274 60.77 41.73 26.01
N GLU A 275 60.77 42.58 27.04
CA GLU A 275 59.73 42.61 28.08
C GLU A 275 58.36 43.01 27.51
N HIS A 276 58.33 43.93 26.54
CA HIS A 276 57.13 44.30 25.82
C HIS A 276 56.61 43.17 24.91
N GLU A 277 57.48 42.58 24.08
CA GLU A 277 57.14 41.45 23.21
C GLU A 277 56.66 40.23 24.01
N PHE A 278 57.32 39.90 25.13
CA PHE A 278 56.89 38.83 26.03
C PHE A 278 55.51 39.10 26.63
N SER A 279 55.25 40.35 27.03
CA SER A 279 53.93 40.77 27.56
C SER A 279 52.83 40.70 26.50
N GLU A 280 53.14 41.08 25.25
CA GLU A 280 52.25 40.90 24.10
C GLU A 280 51.97 39.42 23.80
N LEU A 281 53.00 38.58 23.72
CA LEU A 281 52.86 37.14 23.45
C LEU A 281 52.03 36.46 24.53
N ARG A 282 52.28 36.80 25.80
CA ARG A 282 51.49 36.31 26.93
C ARG A 282 50.01 36.71 26.82
N ARG A 283 49.71 37.97 26.53
CA ARG A 283 48.33 38.43 26.31
C ARG A 283 47.66 37.71 25.14
N LYS A 284 48.39 37.50 24.04
CA LYS A 284 47.91 36.76 22.86
C LYS A 284 47.62 35.29 23.21
N TYR A 285 48.47 34.66 24.01
CA TYR A 285 48.28 33.30 24.53
C TYR A 285 47.05 33.21 25.45
N GLU A 286 46.91 34.11 26.43
CA GLU A 286 45.76 34.12 27.36
C GLU A 286 44.42 34.26 26.62
N ILE A 287 44.36 35.09 25.57
CA ILE A 287 43.19 35.20 24.68
C ILE A 287 42.93 33.90 23.91
N LEU A 288 43.98 33.25 23.39
CA LEU A 288 43.88 31.99 22.65
C LEU A 288 43.45 30.81 23.54
N GLU A 289 43.91 30.79 24.79
CA GLU A 289 43.53 29.77 25.77
C GLU A 289 42.04 29.89 26.15
N VAL A 290 41.54 31.12 26.31
CA VAL A 290 40.11 31.39 26.55
C VAL A 290 39.25 31.01 25.35
N SER A 291 39.65 31.36 24.12
CA SER A 291 38.89 30.97 22.92
C SER A 291 38.91 29.46 22.68
N HIS A 292 40.04 28.79 22.93
CA HIS A 292 40.12 27.32 22.88
C HIS A 292 39.20 26.66 23.91
N LYS A 293 39.12 27.17 25.14
CA LYS A 293 38.19 26.68 26.18
C LYS A 293 36.72 26.85 25.75
N ALA A 294 36.36 27.99 25.16
CA ALA A 294 35.02 28.23 24.63
C ALA A 294 34.65 27.25 23.50
N ILE A 295 35.49 27.16 22.46
CA ILE A 295 35.28 26.24 21.32
C ILE A 295 35.22 24.77 21.78
N THR A 296 36.01 24.39 22.80
CA THR A 296 35.96 23.06 23.40
C THR A 296 34.63 22.78 24.10
N ALA A 297 34.05 23.78 24.79
CA ALA A 297 32.73 23.66 25.41
C ALA A 297 31.63 23.52 24.34
N GLU A 298 31.58 24.42 23.36
CA GLU A 298 30.63 24.38 22.23
C GLU A 298 30.67 23.03 21.51
N ARG A 299 31.86 22.54 21.16
CA ARG A 299 32.06 21.23 20.52
C ARG A 299 31.55 20.09 21.38
N ASN A 300 31.68 20.17 22.71
CA ASN A 300 31.18 19.14 23.61
C ASN A 300 29.66 19.20 23.79
N ASP A 301 29.05 20.39 23.73
CA ASP A 301 27.59 20.55 23.80
C ASP A 301 26.90 20.12 22.49
N VAL A 302 27.43 20.51 21.33
CA VAL A 302 27.01 19.96 20.02
C VAL A 302 27.16 18.43 19.97
N SER A 303 28.20 17.87 20.61
CA SER A 303 28.35 16.42 20.73
C SER A 303 27.27 15.77 21.60
N LYS A 304 26.75 16.45 22.62
CA LYS A 304 25.60 15.95 23.42
C LYS A 304 24.32 16.01 22.60
N GLU A 305 24.05 17.13 21.95
CA GLU A 305 22.89 17.32 21.07
C GLU A 305 22.84 16.27 19.96
N ALA A 306 23.97 15.99 19.30
CA ALA A 306 24.07 14.93 18.30
C ALA A 306 23.69 13.55 18.86
N THR A 307 24.13 13.21 20.09
CA THR A 307 23.73 11.94 20.72
C THR A 307 22.24 11.90 21.11
N ALA A 308 21.67 13.01 21.56
CA ALA A 308 20.24 13.11 21.89
C ALA A 308 19.36 13.00 20.63
N LEU A 309 19.75 13.67 19.54
CA LEU A 309 19.09 13.55 18.24
C LEU A 309 19.20 12.13 17.68
N GLN A 310 20.36 11.47 17.80
CA GLN A 310 20.52 10.07 17.39
C GLN A 310 19.61 9.12 18.19
N GLN A 311 19.42 9.36 19.50
CA GLN A 311 18.46 8.61 20.31
C GLN A 311 17.01 8.86 19.86
N SER A 312 16.64 10.12 19.60
CA SER A 312 15.31 10.50 19.09
C SER A 312 14.99 9.86 17.74
N VAL A 313 15.92 9.88 16.78
CA VAL A 313 15.80 9.18 15.49
C VAL A 313 15.64 7.68 15.68
N THR A 314 16.36 7.09 16.64
CA THR A 314 16.25 5.65 16.96
C THR A 314 14.91 5.29 17.60
N LEU A 315 14.25 6.22 18.29
CA LEU A 315 12.88 6.05 18.78
C LEU A 315 11.87 6.13 17.62
N LEU A 316 11.92 7.22 16.85
CA LEU A 316 11.01 7.47 15.73
C LEU A 316 11.06 6.38 14.65
N GLN A 317 12.23 5.75 14.44
CA GLN A 317 12.35 4.60 13.55
C GLN A 317 11.61 3.37 14.09
N LYS A 318 11.58 3.12 15.40
CA LYS A 318 10.78 2.04 16.00
C LYS A 318 9.27 2.33 15.89
N ASP A 319 8.86 3.58 16.11
CA ASP A 319 7.45 3.99 16.00
C ASP A 319 6.96 3.85 14.56
N LYS A 320 7.78 4.27 13.59
CA LYS A 320 7.55 4.03 12.15
C LYS A 320 7.43 2.54 11.82
N ASP A 321 8.32 1.71 12.34
CA ASP A 321 8.30 0.25 12.08
C ASP A 321 7.10 -0.43 12.76
N TYR A 322 6.63 0.07 13.90
CA TYR A 322 5.39 -0.36 14.55
C TYR A 322 4.15 0.02 13.71
N LEU A 323 4.04 1.29 13.31
CA LEU A 323 2.92 1.79 12.49
C LEU A 323 2.87 1.11 11.12
N ASN A 324 4.02 0.81 10.51
CA ASN A 324 4.10 0.05 9.25
C ASN A 324 3.54 -1.37 9.40
N ARG A 325 3.81 -2.07 10.51
CA ARG A 325 3.23 -3.41 10.79
C ARG A 325 1.72 -3.31 10.98
N GLN A 326 1.26 -2.35 11.77
CA GLN A 326 -0.18 -2.13 12.00
C GLN A 326 -0.91 -1.80 10.69
N ASN A 327 -0.32 -0.99 9.82
CA ASN A 327 -0.90 -0.64 8.51
C ASN A 327 -0.93 -1.86 7.56
N MET A 328 0.11 -2.69 7.58
CA MET A 328 0.13 -3.96 6.83
C MET A 328 -0.96 -4.94 7.33
N GLU A 329 -1.12 -5.09 8.66
CA GLU A 329 -2.20 -5.89 9.24
C GLU A 329 -3.59 -5.38 8.85
N LEU A 330 -3.81 -4.06 8.88
CA LEU A 330 -5.07 -3.46 8.47
C LEU A 330 -5.32 -3.66 6.97
N SER A 331 -4.30 -3.49 6.13
CA SER A 331 -4.39 -3.71 4.68
C SER A 331 -4.82 -5.13 4.34
N VAL A 332 -4.25 -6.14 5.02
CA VAL A 332 -4.64 -7.56 4.86
C VAL A 332 -6.07 -7.81 5.34
N ARG A 333 -6.54 -7.13 6.40
CA ARG A 333 -7.94 -7.24 6.86
C ARG A 333 -8.91 -6.59 5.87
N CYS A 334 -8.58 -5.43 5.29
CA CYS A 334 -9.38 -4.79 4.25
C CYS A 334 -9.56 -5.72 3.05
N ALA A 335 -8.46 -6.24 2.50
CA ALA A 335 -8.52 -7.18 1.38
C ALA A 335 -9.38 -8.42 1.66
N HIS A 336 -9.36 -8.96 2.89
CA HIS A 336 -10.18 -10.12 3.24
C HIS A 336 -11.69 -9.81 3.35
N GLU A 337 -12.05 -8.60 3.81
CA GLU A 337 -13.45 -8.16 3.81
C GLU A 337 -13.91 -7.71 2.41
N GLU A 338 -13.01 -7.22 1.55
CA GLU A 338 -13.25 -6.98 0.12
C GLU A 338 -13.54 -8.30 -0.62
N ASP A 339 -12.65 -9.31 -0.50
CA ASP A 339 -12.88 -10.69 -0.99
C ASP A 339 -14.25 -11.24 -0.54
N ARG A 340 -14.67 -10.90 0.68
CA ARG A 340 -15.94 -11.36 1.27
C ARG A 340 -17.14 -10.61 0.70
N LEU A 341 -17.03 -9.30 0.51
CA LEU A 341 -18.05 -8.47 -0.13
C LEU A 341 -18.26 -8.90 -1.59
N GLU A 342 -17.20 -9.17 -2.35
CA GLU A 342 -17.31 -9.69 -3.72
C GLU A 342 -18.05 -11.04 -3.76
N ARG A 343 -17.68 -11.99 -2.89
CA ARG A 343 -18.37 -13.28 -2.78
C ARG A 343 -19.86 -13.14 -2.42
N LEU A 344 -20.20 -12.23 -1.50
CA LEU A 344 -21.60 -11.93 -1.14
C LEU A 344 -22.35 -11.22 -2.29
N HIS A 345 -21.67 -10.37 -3.06
CA HIS A 345 -22.25 -9.70 -4.22
C HIS A 345 -22.54 -10.69 -5.36
N MET A 346 -21.62 -11.63 -5.65
CA MET A 346 -21.88 -12.73 -6.60
C MET A 346 -23.10 -13.56 -6.18
N GLN A 347 -23.19 -13.96 -4.91
CA GLN A 347 -24.34 -14.69 -4.37
C GLN A 347 -25.65 -13.89 -4.50
N LEU A 348 -25.61 -12.57 -4.30
CA LEU A 348 -26.77 -11.70 -4.51
C LEU A 348 -27.19 -11.66 -5.99
N GLU A 349 -26.26 -11.48 -6.93
CA GLU A 349 -26.62 -11.46 -8.36
C GLU A 349 -27.11 -12.82 -8.85
N ASP A 350 -26.55 -13.94 -8.37
CA ASP A 350 -27.02 -15.28 -8.75
C ASP A 350 -28.41 -15.59 -8.17
N THR A 351 -28.73 -15.11 -6.96
CA THR A 351 -30.10 -15.20 -6.42
C THR A 351 -31.11 -14.30 -7.15
N LYS A 352 -30.69 -13.14 -7.67
CA LYS A 352 -31.53 -12.32 -8.58
C LYS A 352 -31.82 -13.04 -9.89
N LYS A 353 -30.80 -13.58 -10.57
CA LYS A 353 -30.96 -14.36 -11.81
C LYS A 353 -31.88 -15.56 -11.60
N ALA A 354 -31.65 -16.36 -10.56
CA ALA A 354 -32.49 -17.51 -10.26
C ALA A 354 -33.96 -17.12 -9.98
N ARG A 355 -34.20 -15.98 -9.34
CA ARG A 355 -35.54 -15.40 -9.16
C ARG A 355 -36.15 -14.93 -10.48
N GLU A 356 -35.37 -14.25 -11.34
CA GLU A 356 -35.81 -13.79 -12.65
C GLU A 356 -36.17 -14.95 -13.58
N GLU A 357 -35.33 -15.99 -13.66
CA GLU A 357 -35.66 -17.24 -14.36
C GLU A 357 -36.98 -17.87 -13.88
N MET A 358 -37.25 -17.85 -12.56
CA MET A 358 -38.49 -18.38 -12.01
C MET A 358 -39.71 -17.50 -12.35
N TYR A 359 -39.54 -16.17 -12.43
CA TYR A 359 -40.57 -15.27 -12.96
C TYR A 359 -40.82 -15.50 -14.46
N GLU A 360 -39.78 -15.72 -15.27
CA GLU A 360 -39.93 -16.06 -16.69
C GLU A 360 -40.66 -17.40 -16.88
N LYS A 361 -40.29 -18.44 -16.11
CA LYS A 361 -40.97 -19.75 -16.09
C LYS A 361 -42.44 -19.62 -15.66
N TYR A 362 -42.74 -18.76 -14.69
CA TYR A 362 -44.11 -18.45 -14.28
C TYR A 362 -44.90 -17.70 -15.37
N VAL A 363 -44.34 -16.65 -15.98
CA VAL A 363 -44.99 -15.85 -17.02
C VAL A 363 -45.25 -16.69 -18.27
N THR A 364 -44.27 -17.45 -18.74
CA THR A 364 -44.43 -18.36 -19.88
C THR A 364 -45.46 -19.45 -19.62
N SER A 365 -45.50 -20.04 -18.42
CA SER A 365 -46.55 -21.00 -18.04
C SER A 365 -47.94 -20.36 -17.98
N ARG A 366 -48.07 -19.17 -17.38
CA ARG A 366 -49.33 -18.39 -17.33
C ARG A 366 -49.85 -18.09 -18.73
N ASP A 367 -48.97 -17.62 -19.62
CA ASP A 367 -49.33 -17.18 -20.96
C ASP A 367 -49.61 -18.37 -21.89
N HIS A 368 -48.95 -19.51 -21.69
CA HIS A 368 -49.30 -20.79 -22.31
C HIS A 368 -50.72 -21.24 -21.90
N TYR A 369 -51.06 -21.24 -20.60
CA TYR A 369 -52.42 -21.57 -20.16
C TYR A 369 -53.46 -20.57 -20.66
N LYS A 370 -53.15 -19.26 -20.66
CA LYS A 370 -54.01 -18.23 -21.25
C LYS A 370 -54.31 -18.53 -22.72
N MET A 371 -53.27 -18.83 -23.50
CA MET A 371 -53.40 -19.20 -24.91
C MET A 371 -54.19 -20.50 -25.10
N GLU A 372 -54.02 -21.51 -24.23
CA GLU A 372 -54.88 -22.70 -24.27
C GLU A 372 -56.36 -22.38 -24.04
N TYR A 373 -56.68 -21.53 -23.05
CA TYR A 373 -58.07 -21.14 -22.78
C TYR A 373 -58.66 -20.29 -23.92
N GLU A 374 -57.88 -19.36 -24.49
CA GLU A 374 -58.30 -18.57 -25.64
C GLU A 374 -58.49 -19.45 -26.90
N ASN A 375 -57.63 -20.44 -27.13
CA ASN A 375 -57.78 -21.40 -28.21
C ASN A 375 -59.01 -22.30 -28.01
N LYS A 376 -59.21 -22.87 -26.82
CA LYS A 376 -60.39 -23.70 -26.51
C LYS A 376 -61.69 -22.92 -26.68
N LEU A 377 -61.74 -21.67 -26.19
CA LEU A 377 -62.89 -20.77 -26.41
C LEU A 377 -63.09 -20.44 -27.89
N HIS A 378 -62.02 -20.25 -28.67
CA HIS A 378 -62.10 -20.01 -30.11
C HIS A 378 -62.62 -21.25 -30.86
N GLU A 379 -62.14 -22.44 -30.51
CA GLU A 379 -62.61 -23.73 -31.04
C GLU A 379 -64.08 -23.99 -30.68
N GLU A 380 -64.51 -23.71 -29.45
CA GLU A 380 -65.91 -23.83 -29.04
C GLU A 380 -66.82 -22.84 -29.79
N LEU A 381 -66.42 -21.57 -29.91
CA LEU A 381 -67.15 -20.56 -30.67
C LEU A 381 -67.23 -20.90 -32.16
N GLU A 382 -66.16 -21.44 -32.75
CA GLU A 382 -66.12 -21.82 -34.15
C GLU A 382 -66.89 -23.13 -34.41
N GLN A 383 -66.87 -24.10 -33.48
CA GLN A 383 -67.78 -25.25 -33.50
C GLN A 383 -69.24 -24.83 -33.39
N LEU A 384 -69.58 -23.85 -32.55
CA LEU A 384 -70.95 -23.32 -32.44
C LEU A 384 -71.38 -22.59 -33.73
N ARG A 385 -70.50 -21.79 -34.33
CA ARG A 385 -70.74 -21.16 -35.64
C ARG A 385 -70.95 -22.19 -36.74
N GLN A 386 -70.13 -23.25 -36.77
CA GLN A 386 -70.26 -24.33 -37.76
C GLN A 386 -71.54 -25.13 -37.56
N LYS A 387 -71.89 -25.50 -36.32
CA LYS A 387 -73.17 -26.16 -35.99
C LYS A 387 -74.36 -25.30 -36.38
N THR A 388 -74.39 -24.03 -35.96
CA THR A 388 -75.47 -23.08 -36.32
C THR A 388 -75.55 -22.88 -37.84
N SER A 389 -74.42 -22.85 -38.55
CA SER A 389 -74.40 -22.75 -40.03
C SER A 389 -74.92 -24.02 -40.70
N GLN A 390 -74.58 -25.20 -40.16
CA GLN A 390 -75.12 -26.48 -40.61
C GLN A 390 -76.62 -26.59 -40.32
N GLU A 391 -77.09 -26.16 -39.16
CA GLU A 391 -78.51 -26.08 -38.79
C GLU A 391 -79.28 -25.11 -39.70
N ILE A 392 -78.73 -23.93 -39.99
CA ILE A 392 -79.30 -22.99 -40.96
C ILE A 392 -79.40 -23.61 -42.37
N GLU A 393 -78.37 -24.33 -42.82
CA GLU A 393 -78.39 -24.97 -44.14
C GLU A 393 -79.27 -26.22 -44.19
N GLN A 394 -79.39 -26.96 -43.09
CA GLN A 394 -80.38 -28.03 -42.90
C GLN A 394 -81.81 -27.47 -42.91
N LEU A 395 -82.07 -26.35 -42.23
CA LEU A 395 -83.37 -25.68 -42.26
C LEU A 395 -83.69 -25.14 -43.66
N ARG A 396 -82.72 -24.56 -44.38
CA ARG A 396 -82.87 -24.11 -45.77
C ARG A 396 -83.17 -25.27 -46.71
N THR A 397 -82.42 -26.37 -46.61
CA THR A 397 -82.63 -27.56 -47.46
C THR A 397 -83.95 -28.25 -47.12
N ALA A 398 -84.27 -28.49 -45.84
CA ALA A 398 -85.57 -29.05 -45.44
C ALA A 398 -86.76 -28.17 -45.87
N THR A 399 -86.65 -26.83 -45.74
CA THR A 399 -87.67 -25.88 -46.21
C THR A 399 -87.81 -25.93 -47.73
N LYS A 400 -86.69 -25.97 -48.48
CA LYS A 400 -86.68 -26.12 -49.94
C LYS A 400 -87.32 -27.46 -50.35
N GLU A 401 -86.94 -28.57 -49.72
CA GLU A 401 -87.54 -29.88 -49.99
C GLU A 401 -89.03 -29.91 -49.63
N MET A 402 -89.47 -29.22 -48.57
CA MET A 402 -90.89 -29.09 -48.23
C MET A 402 -91.64 -28.38 -49.35
N TYR A 403 -91.15 -27.23 -49.83
CA TYR A 403 -91.73 -26.55 -51.00
C TYR A 403 -91.65 -27.38 -52.27
N GLU A 404 -90.62 -28.21 -52.48
CA GLU A 404 -90.53 -29.11 -53.63
C GLU A 404 -91.45 -30.35 -53.53
N ARG A 405 -91.73 -30.83 -52.31
CA ARG A 405 -92.75 -31.87 -52.04
C ARG A 405 -94.15 -31.30 -52.26
N GLU A 406 -94.43 -30.11 -51.73
CA GLU A 406 -95.69 -29.40 -51.94
C GLU A 406 -95.91 -29.08 -53.42
N ASN A 407 -94.90 -28.57 -54.14
CA ASN A 407 -94.97 -28.36 -55.59
C ASN A 407 -95.18 -29.66 -56.39
N ARG A 408 -94.65 -30.80 -55.94
CA ARG A 408 -94.94 -32.12 -56.53
C ARG A 408 -96.40 -32.51 -56.27
N ASN A 409 -96.85 -32.49 -55.02
CA ASN A 409 -98.22 -32.79 -54.63
C ASN A 409 -99.24 -31.91 -55.38
N LEU A 410 -98.96 -30.61 -55.58
CA LEU A 410 -99.82 -29.69 -56.33
C LEU A 410 -99.83 -29.99 -57.84
N ARG A 411 -98.72 -30.44 -58.42
CA ARG A 411 -98.67 -30.90 -59.83
C ARG A 411 -99.42 -32.22 -60.00
N GLU A 412 -99.21 -33.18 -59.11
CA GLU A 412 -99.90 -34.47 -59.11
C GLU A 412 -101.41 -34.30 -58.88
N ALA A 413 -101.83 -33.43 -57.96
CA ALA A 413 -103.24 -33.08 -57.76
C ALA A 413 -103.85 -32.41 -58.99
N ARG A 414 -103.13 -31.48 -59.64
CA ARG A 414 -103.55 -30.88 -60.92
C ARG A 414 -103.69 -31.94 -62.01
N ASP A 415 -102.72 -32.83 -62.16
CA ASP A 415 -102.70 -33.83 -63.23
C ASP A 415 -103.75 -34.93 -63.02
N ASN A 416 -104.02 -35.30 -61.76
CA ASN A 416 -105.17 -36.13 -61.39
C ASN A 416 -106.50 -35.42 -61.72
N ALA A 417 -106.66 -34.14 -61.37
CA ALA A 417 -107.87 -33.37 -61.69
C ALA A 417 -108.06 -33.18 -63.20
N VAL A 418 -106.98 -33.08 -63.99
CA VAL A 418 -107.03 -33.11 -65.46
C VAL A 418 -107.49 -34.49 -65.95
N SER A 419 -106.96 -35.59 -65.40
CA SER A 419 -107.39 -36.95 -65.75
C SER A 419 -108.84 -37.26 -65.38
N GLU A 420 -109.34 -36.71 -64.27
CA GLU A 420 -110.76 -36.81 -63.89
C GLU A 420 -111.63 -35.94 -64.80
N LYS A 421 -111.20 -34.71 -65.14
CA LYS A 421 -111.88 -33.87 -66.13
C LYS A 421 -111.96 -34.57 -67.49
N GLU A 422 -110.90 -35.20 -67.96
CA GLU A 422 -110.88 -35.93 -69.23
C GLU A 422 -111.82 -37.14 -69.20
N ARG A 423 -111.84 -37.91 -68.10
CA ARG A 423 -112.84 -38.97 -67.88
C ARG A 423 -114.27 -38.44 -67.86
N ALA A 424 -114.51 -37.29 -67.22
CA ALA A 424 -115.81 -36.65 -67.19
C ALA A 424 -116.26 -36.16 -68.58
N VAL A 425 -115.37 -35.57 -69.38
CA VAL A 425 -115.65 -35.14 -70.76
C VAL A 425 -115.90 -36.33 -71.70
N ILE A 426 -115.24 -37.48 -71.47
CA ILE A 426 -115.55 -38.72 -72.20
C ILE A 426 -116.95 -39.22 -71.80
N ALA A 427 -117.26 -39.28 -70.50
CA ALA A 427 -118.58 -39.68 -70.01
C ALA A 427 -119.71 -38.73 -70.47
N GLU A 428 -119.44 -37.43 -70.55
CA GLU A 428 -120.34 -36.42 -71.10
C GLU A 428 -120.62 -36.66 -72.58
N LYS A 429 -119.60 -36.90 -73.41
CA LYS A 429 -119.78 -37.27 -74.83
C LYS A 429 -120.58 -38.55 -75.00
N ASP A 430 -120.32 -39.56 -74.16
CA ASP A 430 -121.06 -40.82 -74.13
C ASP A 430 -122.53 -40.62 -73.74
N ALA A 431 -122.80 -39.72 -72.79
CA ALA A 431 -124.15 -39.35 -72.36
C ALA A 431 -124.89 -38.53 -73.43
N LEU A 432 -124.20 -37.58 -74.08
CA LEU A 432 -124.73 -36.82 -75.22
C LEU A 432 -125.06 -37.73 -76.40
N SER A 433 -124.19 -38.66 -76.77
CA SER A 433 -124.48 -39.62 -77.85
C SER A 433 -125.69 -40.51 -77.53
N LYS A 434 -125.87 -40.91 -76.27
CA LYS A 434 -127.08 -41.62 -75.81
C LYS A 434 -128.32 -40.71 -75.81
N HIS A 435 -128.18 -39.43 -75.50
CA HIS A 435 -129.25 -38.44 -75.58
C HIS A 435 -129.69 -38.17 -77.02
N ASP A 436 -128.76 -38.04 -77.97
CA ASP A 436 -129.05 -37.88 -79.40
C ASP A 436 -129.76 -39.12 -79.97
N GLN A 437 -129.32 -40.33 -79.58
CA GLN A 437 -130.00 -41.58 -79.95
C GLN A 437 -131.43 -41.64 -79.38
N LEU A 438 -131.65 -41.20 -78.13
CA LEU A 438 -132.97 -41.11 -77.51
C LEU A 438 -133.84 -40.02 -78.16
N LEU A 439 -133.27 -38.88 -78.56
CA LEU A 439 -133.98 -37.82 -79.29
C LEU A 439 -134.46 -38.29 -80.66
N GLU A 440 -133.64 -39.04 -81.38
CA GLU A 440 -134.01 -39.55 -82.71
C GLU A 440 -135.06 -40.67 -82.60
N GLN A 441 -134.96 -41.55 -81.60
CA GLN A 441 -136.04 -42.49 -81.25
C GLN A 441 -137.33 -41.76 -80.85
N TYR A 442 -137.23 -40.70 -80.03
CA TYR A 442 -138.37 -39.90 -79.62
C TYR A 442 -139.05 -39.20 -80.80
N ARG A 443 -138.29 -38.68 -81.77
CA ARG A 443 -138.84 -38.10 -83.02
C ARG A 443 -139.58 -39.12 -83.87
N GLN A 444 -139.03 -40.32 -84.04
CA GLN A 444 -139.69 -41.41 -84.76
C GLN A 444 -140.99 -41.83 -84.05
N LEU A 445 -140.97 -41.92 -82.71
CA LEU A 445 -142.15 -42.21 -81.91
C LEU A 445 -143.19 -41.09 -82.03
N GLN A 446 -142.78 -39.83 -81.90
CA GLN A 446 -143.63 -38.65 -82.02
C GLN A 446 -144.37 -38.64 -83.37
N LEU A 447 -143.66 -38.78 -84.49
CA LEU A 447 -144.25 -38.86 -85.83
C LEU A 447 -145.24 -40.03 -85.95
N SER A 448 -144.96 -41.18 -85.33
CA SER A 448 -145.92 -42.30 -85.30
C SER A 448 -147.20 -41.96 -84.50
N THR A 449 -147.06 -41.25 -83.38
CA THR A 449 -148.19 -40.85 -82.54
C THR A 449 -149.01 -39.71 -83.13
N GLU A 450 -148.40 -38.74 -83.81
CA GLU A 450 -149.10 -37.63 -84.47
C GLU A 450 -150.02 -38.14 -85.58
N ASN A 451 -149.53 -39.10 -86.39
CA ASN A 451 -150.37 -39.81 -87.36
C ASN A 451 -151.55 -40.55 -86.68
N LYS A 452 -151.30 -41.22 -85.55
CA LYS A 452 -152.34 -41.94 -84.79
C LYS A 452 -153.39 -41.02 -84.16
N VAL A 453 -152.96 -39.86 -83.67
CA VAL A 453 -153.85 -38.81 -83.14
C VAL A 453 -154.69 -38.22 -84.26
N ALA A 454 -154.14 -37.99 -85.45
CA ALA A 454 -154.88 -37.47 -86.60
C ALA A 454 -156.02 -38.41 -87.05
N GLU A 455 -155.78 -39.72 -87.11
CA GLU A 455 -156.82 -40.73 -87.39
C GLU A 455 -157.98 -40.65 -86.37
N LEU A 456 -157.63 -40.64 -85.08
CA LEU A 456 -158.61 -40.64 -83.98
C LEU A 456 -159.40 -39.33 -83.91
N LEU A 457 -158.77 -38.17 -84.17
CA LEU A 457 -159.44 -36.87 -84.24
C LEU A 457 -160.50 -36.84 -85.36
N HIS A 458 -160.21 -37.49 -86.50
CA HIS A 458 -161.14 -37.56 -87.62
C HIS A 458 -162.36 -38.45 -87.29
N GLN A 459 -162.14 -39.59 -86.63
CA GLN A 459 -163.23 -40.45 -86.14
C GLN A 459 -164.08 -39.75 -85.06
N SER A 460 -163.44 -39.02 -84.14
CA SER A 460 -164.13 -38.29 -83.06
C SER A 460 -165.07 -37.21 -83.61
N LYS A 461 -164.67 -36.46 -84.66
CA LYS A 461 -165.55 -35.47 -85.31
C LYS A 461 -166.77 -36.10 -86.00
N LEU A 462 -166.63 -37.27 -86.62
CA LEU A 462 -167.79 -37.97 -87.18
C LEU A 462 -168.77 -38.37 -86.07
N LYS A 463 -168.26 -38.88 -84.94
CA LYS A 463 -169.06 -39.25 -83.77
C LYS A 463 -169.78 -38.06 -83.12
N SER A 464 -169.17 -36.87 -83.08
CA SER A 464 -169.84 -35.69 -82.51
C SER A 464 -171.04 -35.23 -83.35
N PHE A 465 -170.91 -35.18 -84.68
CA PHE A 465 -172.02 -34.82 -85.57
C PHE A 465 -173.18 -35.83 -85.53
N GLU A 466 -172.90 -37.13 -85.36
CA GLU A 466 -173.94 -38.14 -85.12
C GLU A 466 -174.71 -37.87 -83.81
N SER A 467 -174.00 -37.45 -82.76
CA SER A 467 -174.56 -37.17 -81.43
C SER A 467 -175.40 -35.89 -81.39
N GLU A 468 -174.91 -34.79 -81.95
CA GLU A 468 -175.62 -33.50 -82.01
C GLU A 468 -176.98 -33.64 -82.73
N ARG A 469 -177.02 -34.42 -83.82
CA ARG A 469 -178.26 -34.74 -84.55
C ARG A 469 -179.25 -35.53 -83.69
N GLY A 470 -178.77 -36.43 -82.82
CA GLY A 470 -179.62 -37.17 -81.89
C GLY A 470 -180.19 -36.30 -80.77
N GLN A 471 -179.37 -35.40 -80.23
CA GLN A 471 -179.75 -34.51 -79.12
C GLN A 471 -180.85 -33.51 -79.50
N LEU A 472 -180.81 -32.95 -80.71
CA LEU A 472 -181.87 -32.07 -81.22
C LEU A 472 -183.25 -32.76 -81.26
N ILE A 473 -183.31 -34.00 -81.71
CA ILE A 473 -184.55 -34.80 -81.78
C ILE A 473 -185.09 -35.12 -80.38
N GLN A 474 -184.19 -35.37 -79.41
CA GLN A 474 -184.57 -35.57 -78.00
C GLN A 474 -185.18 -34.29 -77.40
N GLU A 475 -184.58 -33.13 -77.64
CA GLU A 475 -185.13 -31.86 -77.12
C GLU A 475 -186.52 -31.55 -77.69
N GLU A 476 -186.70 -31.69 -79.01
CA GLU A 476 -187.97 -31.43 -79.68
C GLU A 476 -189.10 -32.35 -79.19
N THR A 477 -188.82 -33.65 -79.05
CA THR A 477 -189.80 -34.60 -78.48
C THR A 477 -190.11 -34.33 -77.01
N SER A 478 -189.14 -33.86 -76.20
CA SER A 478 -189.36 -33.52 -74.80
C SER A 478 -190.30 -32.32 -74.59
N ARG A 479 -190.20 -31.29 -75.46
CA ARG A 479 -191.06 -30.09 -75.41
C ARG A 479 -192.52 -30.44 -75.68
N ASN A 480 -192.77 -31.25 -76.70
CA ASN A 480 -194.10 -31.70 -77.09
C ASN A 480 -194.79 -32.50 -75.96
N LEU A 481 -194.07 -33.36 -75.26
CA LEU A 481 -194.61 -34.13 -74.12
C LEU A 481 -195.07 -33.21 -72.97
N SER A 482 -194.25 -32.22 -72.61
CA SER A 482 -194.56 -31.27 -71.52
C SER A 482 -195.77 -30.39 -71.85
N GLN A 483 -195.94 -30.00 -73.12
CA GLN A 483 -197.10 -29.23 -73.56
C GLN A 483 -198.41 -30.02 -73.44
N CYS A 484 -198.43 -31.31 -73.79
CA CYS A 484 -199.60 -32.17 -73.61
C CYS A 484 -199.98 -32.36 -72.13
N GLN A 485 -199.00 -32.46 -71.23
CA GLN A 485 -199.26 -32.61 -69.78
C GLN A 485 -199.99 -31.38 -69.20
N LEU A 486 -199.60 -30.17 -69.60
CA LEU A 486 -200.27 -28.92 -69.21
C LEU A 486 -201.72 -28.83 -69.68
N GLU A 487 -202.06 -29.40 -70.84
CA GLU A 487 -203.45 -29.45 -71.32
C GLU A 487 -204.29 -30.44 -70.51
N CYS A 488 -203.75 -31.61 -70.16
CA CYS A 488 -204.43 -32.59 -69.31
C CYS A 488 -204.84 -31.99 -67.94
N GLU A 489 -203.91 -31.32 -67.23
CA GLU A 489 -204.23 -30.65 -65.96
C GLU A 489 -205.36 -29.61 -66.10
N LYS A 490 -205.33 -28.86 -67.20
CA LYS A 490 -206.30 -27.79 -67.47
C LYS A 490 -207.72 -28.33 -67.68
N TYR A 491 -207.86 -29.49 -68.33
CA TYR A 491 -209.17 -30.16 -68.43
C TYR A 491 -209.60 -30.79 -67.10
N GLN A 492 -208.66 -31.36 -66.34
CA GLN A 492 -208.96 -32.04 -65.07
C GLN A 492 -209.53 -31.07 -64.02
N ARG A 493 -208.91 -29.88 -63.82
CA ARG A 493 -209.44 -28.83 -62.93
C ARG A 493 -210.82 -28.32 -63.37
N LYS A 494 -211.11 -28.31 -64.68
CA LYS A 494 -212.41 -27.87 -65.23
C LYS A 494 -213.53 -28.86 -64.92
N LEU A 495 -213.19 -30.15 -64.84
CA LEU A 495 -214.10 -31.23 -64.45
C LEU A 495 -214.51 -31.14 -62.96
N GLU A 496 -213.57 -30.79 -62.08
CA GLU A 496 -213.85 -30.61 -60.64
C GLU A 496 -214.85 -29.49 -60.36
N VAL A 497 -214.78 -28.37 -61.11
CA VAL A 497 -215.71 -27.24 -60.97
C VAL A 497 -217.13 -27.65 -61.36
N LEU A 498 -217.29 -28.24 -62.55
CA LEU A 498 -218.59 -28.73 -63.03
C LEU A 498 -219.21 -29.78 -62.09
N THR A 499 -218.36 -30.63 -61.49
CA THR A 499 -218.80 -31.64 -60.50
C THR A 499 -219.36 -30.98 -59.23
N LYS A 500 -218.75 -29.89 -58.75
CA LYS A 500 -219.25 -29.13 -57.58
C LYS A 500 -220.56 -28.39 -57.87
N GLU A 501 -220.72 -27.82 -59.07
CA GLU A 501 -221.98 -27.18 -59.48
C GLU A 501 -223.12 -28.19 -59.62
N PHE A 502 -222.85 -29.39 -60.15
CA PHE A 502 -223.83 -30.47 -60.28
C PHE A 502 -224.41 -30.90 -58.92
N TYR A 503 -223.55 -31.20 -57.94
CA TYR A 503 -224.02 -31.59 -56.59
C TYR A 503 -224.74 -30.45 -55.85
N SER A 504 -224.36 -29.19 -56.09
CA SER A 504 -225.06 -28.02 -55.55
C SER A 504 -226.50 -27.93 -56.07
N LEU A 505 -226.69 -28.09 -57.39
CA LEU A 505 -228.01 -28.09 -58.03
C LEU A 505 -228.87 -29.30 -57.64
N GLN A 506 -228.26 -30.48 -57.47
CA GLN A 506 -228.97 -31.67 -56.98
C GLN A 506 -229.52 -31.48 -55.57
N GLY A 507 -228.72 -30.96 -54.63
CA GLY A 507 -229.18 -30.69 -53.26
C GLY A 507 -230.30 -29.61 -53.17
N LEU A 508 -230.39 -28.73 -54.17
CA LEU A 508 -231.50 -27.77 -54.30
C LEU A 508 -232.78 -28.41 -54.86
N SER A 509 -232.69 -29.32 -55.83
CA SER A 509 -233.87 -29.99 -56.40
C SER A 509 -234.48 -31.01 -55.43
N GLU A 510 -233.66 -31.79 -54.72
CA GLU A 510 -234.12 -32.77 -53.72
C GLU A 510 -234.87 -32.10 -52.55
N LYS A 511 -234.42 -30.92 -52.10
CA LYS A 511 -235.17 -30.09 -51.15
C LYS A 511 -236.55 -29.69 -51.69
N LYS A 512 -236.61 -29.24 -52.95
CA LYS A 512 -237.87 -28.77 -53.56
C LYS A 512 -238.87 -29.92 -53.81
N ILE A 513 -238.38 -31.10 -54.16
CA ILE A 513 -239.18 -32.33 -54.26
C ILE A 513 -239.76 -32.70 -52.88
N SER A 514 -238.96 -32.60 -51.81
CA SER A 514 -239.39 -32.89 -50.44
C SER A 514 -240.53 -31.96 -49.97
N GLU A 515 -240.41 -30.65 -50.25
CA GLU A 515 -241.47 -29.67 -49.96
C GLU A 515 -242.78 -29.98 -50.70
N LEU A 516 -242.69 -30.37 -51.98
CA LEU A 516 -243.86 -30.69 -52.81
C LEU A 516 -244.51 -32.02 -52.39
N GLN A 517 -243.73 -33.04 -52.01
CA GLN A 517 -244.28 -34.29 -51.49
C GLN A 517 -245.04 -34.10 -50.17
N ALA A 518 -244.56 -33.24 -49.27
CA ALA A 518 -245.28 -32.90 -48.04
C ALA A 518 -246.66 -32.29 -48.36
N GLN A 519 -246.72 -31.28 -49.24
CA GLN A 519 -248.00 -30.68 -49.64
C GLN A 519 -248.94 -31.67 -50.33
N ASN A 520 -248.41 -32.56 -51.18
CA ASN A 520 -249.24 -33.55 -51.87
C ASN A 520 -249.86 -34.55 -50.87
N SER A 521 -249.15 -34.91 -49.79
CA SER A 521 -249.71 -35.76 -48.74
C SER A 521 -250.88 -35.10 -47.97
N GLU A 522 -250.85 -33.77 -47.80
CA GLU A 522 -251.91 -33.00 -47.15
C GLU A 522 -253.18 -32.90 -48.02
N TYR A 523 -253.03 -32.77 -49.34
CA TYR A 523 -254.14 -32.88 -50.28
C TYR A 523 -254.71 -34.31 -50.32
N GLN A 524 -253.86 -35.33 -50.35
CA GLN A 524 -254.29 -36.73 -50.38
C GLN A 524 -255.12 -37.10 -49.13
N ALA A 525 -254.68 -36.69 -47.94
CA ALA A 525 -255.39 -36.95 -46.68
C ALA A 525 -256.81 -36.34 -46.62
N ARG A 526 -257.03 -35.20 -47.31
CA ARG A 526 -258.37 -34.62 -47.47
C ARG A 526 -259.25 -35.38 -48.46
N LEU A 527 -258.66 -35.96 -49.50
CA LEU A 527 -259.39 -36.74 -50.50
C LEU A 527 -259.85 -38.09 -49.89
N ASP A 528 -258.95 -38.76 -49.17
CA ASP A 528 -259.20 -39.96 -48.37
C ASP A 528 -260.38 -39.83 -47.39
N THR A 529 -260.59 -38.64 -46.82
CA THR A 529 -261.69 -38.40 -45.86
C THR A 529 -263.04 -38.16 -46.52
N TYR A 530 -263.07 -37.77 -47.80
CA TYR A 530 -264.31 -37.76 -48.59
C TYR A 530 -264.61 -39.14 -49.20
N GLU A 531 -263.61 -39.88 -49.69
CA GLU A 531 -263.80 -41.28 -50.17
C GLU A 531 -264.28 -42.23 -49.07
N LYS A 532 -263.86 -42.05 -47.80
CA LYS A 532 -264.34 -42.90 -46.69
C LYS A 532 -265.81 -42.66 -46.37
N LEU A 533 -266.31 -41.43 -46.55
CA LEU A 533 -267.75 -41.13 -46.45
C LEU A 533 -268.55 -41.69 -47.65
N GLU A 534 -267.89 -42.00 -48.77
CA GLU A 534 -268.48 -42.73 -49.90
C GLU A 534 -268.47 -44.25 -49.63
N LYS A 535 -267.41 -44.81 -49.04
CA LYS A 535 -267.29 -46.24 -48.72
C LYS A 535 -268.08 -46.73 -47.50
N GLU A 536 -268.34 -45.88 -46.51
CA GLU A 536 -269.24 -46.22 -45.40
C GLU A 536 -270.72 -46.30 -45.85
N LEU A 537 -271.00 -46.03 -47.13
CA LEU A 537 -272.26 -46.34 -47.80
C LEU A 537 -272.23 -47.72 -48.55
N ASP A 538 -271.11 -48.49 -48.53
CA ASP A 538 -270.79 -49.60 -49.48
C ASP A 538 -270.30 -51.05 -48.96
N GLU A 539 -269.43 -51.30 -47.91
CA GLU A 539 -268.30 -52.36 -47.83
C GLU A 539 -268.23 -53.79 -47.03
N ILE A 540 -267.33 -54.88 -47.42
CA ILE A 540 -266.45 -56.04 -46.68
C ILE A 540 -265.17 -56.92 -47.37
N ILE A 541 -264.18 -57.76 -46.72
CA ILE A 541 -262.94 -58.66 -47.29
C ILE A 541 -262.17 -59.98 -46.53
N MET A 542 -261.02 -60.73 -46.98
CA MET A 542 -260.34 -62.14 -46.55
C MET A 542 -258.71 -62.63 -46.60
N GLN A 543 -258.16 -63.96 -46.50
CA GLN A 543 -256.71 -64.54 -46.07
C GLN A 543 -255.85 -65.89 -46.66
N THR A 544 -254.62 -66.48 -46.15
CA THR A 544 -253.61 -67.61 -46.73
C THR A 544 -252.62 -68.72 -45.91
N ALA A 545 -251.43 -69.38 -46.37
CA ALA A 545 -250.57 -70.69 -45.92
C ALA A 545 -248.90 -70.83 -46.00
N GLU A 546 -247.87 -71.85 -45.94
CA GLU A 546 -247.40 -73.39 -46.07
C GLU A 546 -245.90 -74.00 -45.56
N ARG A 547 -245.30 -75.27 -45.88
CA ARG A 547 -244.24 -76.29 -45.20
C ARG A 547 -242.85 -76.94 -45.88
N LYS A 548 -241.86 -77.79 -45.27
CA LYS A 548 -240.38 -78.30 -45.70
C LYS A 548 -239.50 -79.59 -45.05
N SER A 549 -238.37 -80.32 -45.58
CA SER A 549 -237.31 -81.39 -44.92
C SER A 549 -236.05 -82.28 -45.63
N PHE A 550 -234.99 -82.98 -44.92
CA PHE A 550 -233.94 -84.23 -45.05
C PHE A 550 -232.54 -84.49 -45.96
N ARG A 551 -231.44 -85.44 -46.01
CA ARG A 551 -230.52 -86.62 -45.35
C ARG A 551 -229.08 -87.09 -46.12
N THR A 552 -228.02 -88.08 -46.11
CA THR A 552 -227.30 -89.45 -45.59
C THR A 552 -225.66 -89.83 -45.92
N ILE A 553 -224.92 -91.08 -45.80
CA ILE A 553 -223.33 -91.47 -45.79
C ILE A 553 -222.60 -92.98 -46.13
N LEU A 554 -221.19 -93.36 -46.17
CA LEU A 554 -220.37 -94.70 -46.61
C LEU A 554 -218.74 -95.14 -46.27
N TYR A 555 -218.01 -96.37 -46.55
CA TYR A 555 -216.48 -96.87 -46.21
C TYR A 555 -215.61 -98.29 -46.70
N ASP A 556 -214.21 -98.60 -46.46
CA ASP A 556 -213.08 -99.83 -46.36
C ASP A 556 -212.19 -100.75 -47.49
N SER A 557 -211.07 -101.70 -47.50
CA SER A 557 -209.75 -102.37 -46.79
C SER A 557 -208.73 -103.65 -47.38
N ASP A 558 -207.33 -103.92 -47.10
CA ASP A 558 -206.26 -105.19 -46.95
C ASP A 558 -205.12 -106.06 -47.91
N PHE A 559 -203.96 -106.82 -47.46
CA PHE A 559 -203.05 -108.13 -47.90
C PHE A 559 -201.35 -108.45 -47.98
N LEU A 560 -200.64 -109.73 -48.11
CA LEU A 560 -199.05 -110.19 -48.01
C LEU A 560 -198.21 -111.63 -48.52
N TYR A 561 -196.79 -111.93 -48.38
CA TYR A 561 -195.63 -113.08 -48.63
C TYR A 561 -194.90 -113.51 -50.03
N GLN A 562 -194.42 -114.79 -50.27
CA GLN A 562 -193.28 -115.33 -51.15
C GLN A 562 -193.64 -116.03 -52.52
N GLN A 563 -192.63 -116.25 -53.39
CA GLN A 563 -192.43 -117.35 -54.40
C GLN A 563 -193.19 -117.40 -55.76
N GLN A 564 -192.42 -117.75 -56.80
CA GLN A 564 -192.71 -118.60 -57.98
C GLN A 564 -193.89 -118.35 -58.97
N LYS A 565 -193.50 -118.33 -60.25
CA LYS A 565 -194.12 -119.00 -61.43
C LYS A 565 -195.42 -118.46 -62.07
N CYS A 566 -195.31 -118.41 -63.40
CA CYS A 566 -196.28 -118.83 -64.44
C CYS A 566 -197.32 -117.85 -65.00
N LEU A 567 -197.23 -117.73 -66.33
CA LEU A 567 -198.31 -117.60 -67.32
C LEU A 567 -199.11 -116.29 -67.37
N LEU A 568 -198.73 -115.45 -68.33
CA LEU A 568 -199.51 -115.21 -69.56
C LEU A 568 -201.00 -115.59 -69.50
N LEU A 569 -201.86 -114.58 -69.70
CA LEU A 569 -202.69 -114.46 -70.90
C LEU A 569 -202.99 -112.99 -71.21
#